data_AF-A0A1D9BAP0-F1
#
_entry.id   AF-A0A1D9BAP0-F1
#
_cell.length_a   1.000
_cell.length_b   1.000
_cell.length_c   1.000
_cell.angle_alpha   90.00
_cell.angle_beta   90.00
_cell.angle_gamma   90.00
#
_symmetry.space_group_name_H-M   'P 1'
#
loop_
_entity.id
_entity.type
_entity.pdbx_description
1 polymer ?
#
loop_
_entity_poly.entity_id
_entity_poly.type
_entity_poly.pdbx_seq_one_letter_code
_entity_poly.pdbx_strand_id
1 'polypeptide(L)'
;MEHGQQHPVSLYLIIWGLLFILSACSYLVDYLQVQGALRWTLVMTFMLYKAGLIVCVFMHMAWERLALVCAILLPPLCLLLLASLMAFEAEYIFNARGTHFAAPVAEEGQPQRP
;
A
#
# COMPACT_ATOMS: atom_id res chain seq x y z
N MET A 1 -17.91 -40.42 14.11
CA MET A 1 -16.86 -39.40 14.30
C MET A 1 -16.45 -38.94 12.90
N GLU A 2 -16.04 -37.67 12.73
CA GLU A 2 -15.59 -37.03 11.46
C GLU A 2 -16.61 -36.18 10.69
N HIS A 3 -16.77 -34.89 11.07
CA HIS A 3 -17.20 -33.78 10.19
C HIS A 3 -16.59 -32.45 10.71
N GLY A 4 -15.36 -32.15 10.26
CA GLY A 4 -14.48 -31.13 10.83
C GLY A 4 -14.18 -29.91 9.94
N GLN A 5 -15.04 -29.51 9.00
CA GLN A 5 -14.72 -28.37 8.13
C GLN A 5 -15.96 -27.67 7.54
N GLN A 6 -16.79 -27.07 8.41
CA GLN A 6 -18.08 -26.49 8.03
C GLN A 6 -18.25 -25.00 8.37
N HIS A 7 -17.16 -24.26 8.62
CA HIS A 7 -17.25 -22.88 9.13
C HIS A 7 -17.00 -21.68 8.18
N PRO A 8 -17.07 -21.77 6.83
CA PRO A 8 -17.04 -20.57 5.99
C PRO A 8 -18.44 -19.99 5.67
N VAL A 9 -19.48 -20.82 5.50
CA VAL A 9 -20.83 -20.37 5.08
C VAL A 9 -21.54 -19.52 6.13
N SER A 10 -21.47 -19.94 7.40
CA SER A 10 -22.10 -19.19 8.50
C SER A 10 -21.48 -17.79 8.65
N LEU A 11 -20.17 -17.67 8.38
CA LEU A 11 -19.46 -16.41 8.44
C LEU A 11 -19.97 -15.44 7.36
N TYR A 12 -20.11 -15.89 6.10
CA TYR A 12 -20.65 -15.05 5.02
C TYR A 12 -22.07 -14.56 5.31
N LEU A 13 -22.94 -15.40 5.88
CA LEU A 13 -24.30 -14.99 6.26
C LEU A 13 -24.31 -13.93 7.38
N ILE A 14 -23.41 -14.05 8.36
CA ILE A 14 -23.24 -13.06 9.43
C ILE A 14 -22.76 -11.72 8.85
N ILE A 15 -21.76 -11.75 7.97
CA ILE A 15 -21.19 -10.54 7.34
C ILE A 15 -22.25 -9.86 6.46
N TRP A 16 -22.94 -10.65 5.65
CA TRP A 16 -24.03 -10.18 4.80
C TRP A 16 -25.15 -9.53 5.62
N GLY A 17 -25.58 -10.17 6.72
CA GLY A 17 -26.58 -9.61 7.64
C GLY A 17 -26.11 -8.33 8.33
N LEU A 18 -24.85 -8.28 8.76
CA LEU A 18 -24.25 -7.10 9.41
C LEU A 18 -24.16 -5.90 8.45
N LEU A 19 -23.73 -6.13 7.20
CA LEU A 19 -23.70 -5.09 6.16
C LEU A 19 -25.10 -4.62 5.79
N PHE A 20 -26.08 -5.53 5.75
CA PHE A 20 -27.47 -5.20 5.48
C PHE A 20 -28.05 -4.30 6.57
N ILE A 21 -27.88 -4.68 7.83
CA ILE A 21 -28.32 -3.90 9.00
C ILE A 21 -27.65 -2.53 9.02
N LEU A 22 -26.35 -2.47 8.72
CA LEU A 22 -25.63 -1.20 8.66
C LEU A 22 -26.14 -0.30 7.54
N SER A 23 -26.40 -0.86 6.36
CA SER A 23 -26.96 -0.12 5.23
C SER A 23 -28.36 0.40 5.54
N ALA A 24 -29.20 -0.39 6.21
CA ALA A 24 -30.53 0.01 6.65
C ALA A 24 -30.46 1.12 7.71
N CYS A 25 -29.53 1.02 8.66
CA CYS A 25 -29.31 2.03 9.68
C CYS A 25 -28.77 3.35 9.07
N SER A 26 -27.89 3.27 8.08
CA SER A 26 -27.40 4.43 7.31
C SER A 26 -28.54 5.14 6.59
N TYR A 27 -29.47 4.38 6.03
CA TYR A 27 -30.64 4.92 5.33
C TYR A 27 -31.65 5.55 6.29
N LEU A 28 -31.90 4.93 7.45
CA LEU A 28 -32.79 5.46 8.48
C LEU A 28 -32.28 6.80 9.04
N VAL A 29 -30.96 6.89 9.24
CA VAL A 29 -30.28 8.13 9.65
C VAL A 29 -30.44 9.23 8.61
N ASP A 30 -30.30 8.90 7.33
CA ASP A 30 -30.49 9.87 6.23
C ASP A 30 -31.96 10.34 6.17
N TYR A 31 -32.90 9.42 6.46
CA TYR A 31 -34.33 9.69 6.49
C TYR A 31 -34.76 10.61 7.65
N LEU A 32 -34.03 10.59 8.78
CA LEU A 32 -34.28 11.46 9.93
C LEU A 32 -33.92 12.94 9.67
N GLN A 33 -33.46 13.29 8.46
CA GLN A 33 -33.31 14.67 7.95
C GLN A 33 -32.68 15.65 8.97
N VAL A 34 -31.73 15.17 9.77
CA VAL A 34 -31.04 15.98 10.78
C VAL A 34 -30.25 17.10 10.07
N GLN A 35 -30.57 18.36 10.36
CA GLN A 35 -29.92 19.51 9.75
C GLN A 35 -28.65 19.90 10.54
N GLY A 36 -27.59 20.31 9.83
CA GLY A 36 -26.34 20.83 10.43
C GLY A 36 -25.20 19.80 10.56
N ALA A 37 -24.32 20.02 11.54
CA ALA A 37 -23.09 19.24 11.76
C ALA A 37 -23.33 17.74 12.03
N LEU A 38 -24.54 17.36 12.44
CA LEU A 38 -24.94 15.97 12.62
C LEU A 38 -24.89 15.14 11.31
N ARG A 39 -25.09 15.75 10.13
CA ARG A 39 -24.91 15.02 8.86
C ARG A 39 -23.47 14.64 8.62
N TRP A 40 -22.55 15.57 8.91
CA TRP A 40 -21.12 15.35 8.72
C TRP A 40 -20.60 14.23 9.63
N THR A 41 -20.99 14.26 10.91
CA THR A 41 -20.59 13.22 11.85
C THR A 41 -21.20 11.86 11.47
N LEU A 42 -22.48 11.79 11.12
CA LEU A 42 -23.13 10.53 10.76
C LEU A 42 -22.57 9.94 9.47
N VAL A 43 -22.33 10.73 8.42
CA VAL A 43 -21.71 10.23 7.17
C VAL A 43 -20.31 9.67 7.45
N MET A 44 -19.49 10.38 8.24
CA MET A 44 -18.18 9.85 8.64
C MET A 44 -18.29 8.60 9.50
N THR A 45 -19.23 8.54 10.44
CA THR A 45 -19.46 7.35 11.26
C THR A 45 -19.90 6.15 10.42
N PHE A 46 -20.82 6.32 9.46
CA PHE A 46 -21.22 5.23 8.56
C PHE A 46 -20.10 4.82 7.61
N MET A 47 -19.31 5.77 7.09
CA MET A 47 -18.12 5.46 6.28
C MET A 47 -17.11 4.64 7.09
N LEU A 48 -16.79 5.06 8.32
CA LEU A 48 -15.83 4.39 9.19
C LEU A 48 -16.36 3.02 9.63
N TYR A 49 -17.63 2.90 9.97
CA TYR A 49 -18.21 1.66 10.47
C TYR A 49 -18.35 0.61 9.35
N LYS A 50 -18.73 1.02 8.14
CA LYS A 50 -18.76 0.13 6.96
C LYS A 50 -17.34 -0.33 6.61
N ALA A 51 -16.39 0.58 6.53
CA ALA A 51 -15.00 0.24 6.20
C ALA A 51 -14.33 -0.59 7.31
N GLY A 52 -14.55 -0.23 8.58
CA GLY A 52 -14.04 -0.92 9.75
C GLY A 52 -14.61 -2.33 9.91
N LEU A 53 -15.90 -2.54 9.59
CA LEU A 53 -16.48 -3.88 9.55
C LEU A 53 -15.91 -4.74 8.42
N ILE A 54 -15.72 -4.17 7.23
CA ILE A 54 -15.05 -4.89 6.13
C ILE A 54 -13.63 -5.27 6.54
N VAL A 55 -12.89 -4.34 7.17
CA VAL A 55 -11.52 -4.60 7.66
C VAL A 55 -11.52 -5.63 8.77
N CYS A 56 -12.25 -5.48 9.88
CA CYS A 56 -12.27 -6.45 10.97
C CYS A 56 -12.67 -7.86 10.48
N VAL A 57 -13.61 -7.98 9.54
CA VAL A 57 -14.03 -9.26 8.97
C VAL A 57 -12.96 -9.86 8.07
N PHE A 58 -12.46 -9.11 7.07
CA PHE A 58 -11.44 -9.60 6.15
C PHE A 58 -10.08 -9.79 6.83
N MET A 59 -9.82 -9.05 7.90
CA MET A 59 -8.56 -9.04 8.62
C MET A 59 -8.55 -10.01 9.80
N HIS A 60 -9.69 -10.52 10.25
CA HIS A 60 -9.75 -11.63 11.21
C HIS A 60 -9.67 -13.01 10.51
N MET A 61 -10.21 -13.16 9.30
CA MET A 61 -10.04 -14.33 8.41
C MET A 61 -8.68 -14.33 7.67
N ALA A 62 -7.64 -13.81 8.31
CA ALA A 62 -6.40 -13.38 7.67
C ALA A 62 -5.20 -14.31 7.87
N TRP A 63 -5.42 -15.60 8.11
CA TRP A 63 -4.31 -16.58 8.16
C TRP A 63 -3.65 -16.77 6.77
N GLU A 64 -4.26 -16.26 5.69
CA GLU A 64 -3.72 -16.20 4.31
C GLU A 64 -3.21 -14.78 3.90
N ARG A 65 -3.30 -13.78 4.79
CA ARG A 65 -3.11 -12.35 4.47
C ARG A 65 -1.65 -11.89 4.40
N LEU A 66 -0.69 -12.68 4.89
CA LEU A 66 0.74 -12.47 4.68
C LEU A 66 1.10 -12.52 3.18
N ALA A 67 0.44 -13.40 2.43
CA ALA A 67 0.65 -13.56 0.99
C ALA A 67 0.07 -12.39 0.18
N LEU A 68 -1.11 -11.88 0.55
CA LEU A 68 -1.71 -10.70 -0.11
C LEU A 68 -0.99 -9.40 0.21
N VAL A 69 -0.54 -9.21 1.46
CA VAL A 69 0.32 -8.07 1.80
C VAL A 69 1.63 -8.18 1.04
N CYS A 70 2.28 -9.36 0.99
CA CYS A 70 3.45 -9.54 0.12
C CYS A 70 3.11 -9.24 -1.34
N ALA A 71 2.04 -9.76 -1.93
CA ALA A 71 1.72 -9.55 -3.34
C ALA A 71 1.46 -8.07 -3.71
N ILE A 72 0.96 -7.24 -2.79
CA ILE A 72 0.68 -5.81 -3.04
C ILE A 72 1.87 -4.92 -2.65
N LEU A 73 2.63 -5.26 -1.59
CA LEU A 73 3.80 -4.50 -1.15
C LEU A 73 5.08 -4.88 -1.92
N LEU A 74 5.19 -6.10 -2.44
CA LEU A 74 6.36 -6.58 -3.15
C LEU A 74 6.58 -5.85 -4.49
N PRO A 75 5.55 -5.58 -5.33
CA PRO A 75 5.74 -4.77 -6.54
C PRO A 75 6.32 -3.37 -6.28
N PRO A 76 5.76 -2.53 -5.36
CA PRO A 76 6.34 -1.23 -5.07
C PRO A 76 7.68 -1.33 -4.34
N LEU A 77 7.91 -2.32 -3.48
CA LEU A 77 9.19 -2.50 -2.80
C LEU A 77 10.31 -2.90 -3.76
N CYS A 78 10.05 -3.81 -4.71
CA CYS A 78 11.01 -4.17 -5.77
C CYS A 78 11.37 -2.97 -6.65
N LEU A 79 10.37 -2.16 -7.02
CA LEU A 79 10.60 -0.96 -7.82
C LEU A 79 11.43 0.08 -7.04
N LEU A 80 11.16 0.27 -5.75
CA LEU A 80 11.94 1.17 -4.90
C LEU A 80 13.38 0.69 -4.71
N LEU A 81 13.60 -0.61 -4.55
CA LEU A 81 14.94 -1.21 -4.47
C LEU A 81 15.72 -1.06 -5.78
N LEU A 82 15.07 -1.28 -6.92
CA LEU A 82 15.69 -1.07 -8.23
C LEU A 82 16.08 0.40 -8.43
N ALA A 83 15.16 1.32 -8.09
CA ALA A 83 15.39 2.75 -8.21
C ALA A 83 16.50 3.24 -7.28
N SER A 84 16.58 2.73 -6.04
CA SER A 84 17.65 3.08 -5.11
C SER A 84 19.01 2.57 -5.59
N LEU A 85 19.09 1.33 -6.09
CA LEU A 85 20.33 0.78 -6.66
C LEU A 85 20.81 1.57 -7.89
N MET A 86 19.91 1.95 -8.79
CA MET A 86 20.23 2.80 -9.95
C MET A 86 20.73 4.19 -9.52
N ALA A 87 20.16 4.77 -8.47
CA ALA A 87 20.63 6.05 -7.92
C ALA A 87 22.07 5.94 -7.38
N PHE A 88 22.39 4.85 -6.66
CA PHE A 88 23.75 4.57 -6.20
C PHE A 88 24.73 4.36 -7.36
N GLU A 89 24.34 3.63 -8.40
CA GLU A 89 25.20 3.43 -9.59
C GLU A 89 25.48 4.75 -10.31
N ALA A 90 24.46 5.61 -10.45
CA ALA A 90 24.62 6.93 -11.06
C ALA A 90 25.64 7.80 -10.31
N GLU A 91 25.60 7.81 -8.97
CA GLU A 91 26.55 8.53 -8.14
C GLU A 91 27.98 7.97 -8.26
N TYR A 92 28.12 6.63 -8.28
CA TYR A 92 29.41 5.96 -8.47
C TYR A 92 30.03 6.32 -9.83
N ILE A 93 29.25 6.24 -10.92
CA ILE A 93 29.71 6.59 -12.27
C ILE A 93 30.08 8.08 -12.35
N PHE A 94 29.30 8.96 -11.72
CA PHE A 94 29.59 10.39 -11.69
C PHE A 94 30.93 10.67 -10.99
N ASN A 95 31.17 10.08 -9.82
CA ASN A 95 32.41 10.23 -9.08
C ASN A 95 33.62 9.64 -9.85
N ALA A 96 33.46 8.44 -10.42
CA ALA A 96 34.50 7.81 -11.23
C ALA A 96 34.91 8.68 -12.42
N ARG A 97 33.94 9.27 -13.14
CA ARG A 97 34.23 10.25 -14.21
C ARG A 97 34.97 11.47 -13.68
N GLY A 98 34.53 12.02 -12.55
CA GLY A 98 35.22 13.13 -11.88
C GLY A 98 36.71 12.84 -11.68
N THR A 99 37.04 11.64 -11.20
CA THR A 99 38.45 11.23 -11.02
C THR A 99 39.19 10.96 -12.33
N HIS A 100 38.53 10.41 -13.36
CA HIS A 100 39.15 10.13 -14.66
C HIS A 100 39.39 11.40 -15.51
N PHE A 101 38.50 12.39 -15.45
CA PHE A 101 38.65 13.67 -16.16
C PHE A 101 39.47 14.70 -15.36
N ALA A 102 39.57 14.57 -14.04
CA ALA A 102 40.45 15.37 -13.21
C ALA A 102 41.89 14.81 -13.12
N ALA A 103 42.19 13.68 -13.76
CA ALA A 103 43.55 13.23 -13.96
C ALA A 103 44.30 14.36 -14.71
N PRO A 104 45.33 14.98 -14.10
CA PRO A 104 46.02 16.09 -14.71
C PRO A 104 46.61 15.61 -16.03
N VAL A 105 46.40 16.40 -17.09
CA VAL A 105 47.26 16.38 -18.27
C VAL A 105 48.66 16.74 -17.79
N ALA A 106 49.39 15.72 -17.33
CA ALA A 106 50.82 15.80 -17.07
C ALA A 106 51.49 15.72 -18.44
N GLU A 107 51.83 16.90 -18.95
CA GLU A 107 52.90 17.21 -19.89
C GLU A 107 53.36 16.10 -20.86
N GLU A 108 52.94 16.19 -22.12
CA GLU A 108 53.85 15.95 -23.25
C GLU A 108 54.06 17.27 -23.99
N GLY A 109 54.85 18.16 -23.36
CA GLY A 109 55.61 19.14 -24.11
C GLY A 109 56.80 18.43 -24.75
N GLN A 110 56.74 18.17 -26.07
CA GLN A 110 57.96 17.91 -26.83
C GLN A 110 57.88 18.42 -28.27
N PRO A 111 58.33 19.66 -28.54
CA PRO A 111 58.75 20.06 -29.87
C PRO A 111 60.29 20.02 -29.93
N GLN A 112 60.90 18.86 -30.22
CA GLN A 112 62.32 18.77 -30.62
C GLN A 112 62.57 17.45 -31.35
N ARG A 113 63.18 17.36 -32.54
CA ARG A 113 63.67 18.25 -33.62
C ARG A 113 63.90 17.30 -34.84
N PRO A 114 64.27 17.74 -36.06
CA PRO A 114 65.23 16.95 -36.83
C PRO A 114 66.61 16.92 -36.14
#